data_AF-A0A956W816-F1
#
_entry.id   AF-A0A956W816-F1
#
_cell.length_a   1.000
_cell.length_b   1.000
_cell.length_c   1.000
_cell.angle_alpha   90.00
_cell.angle_beta   90.00
_cell.angle_gamma   90.00
#
_symmetry.space_group_name_H-M   'P 1'
#
loop_
_entity.id
_entity.type
_entity.pdbx_description
1 polymer ?
#
loop_
_entity_poly.entity_id
_entity_poly.type
_entity_poly.pdbx_seq_one_letter_code
_entity_poly.pdbx_strand_id
1 'polypeptide(L)'
;TETPMAGDACSDLAPEAADASFTFVTNVGSGDVLESGATVEGCSRTFESNVPWRLEDREGNVIAQSNTMGGGVDGPAPFEFTVDYAVSEAQIGHLFVGGEDPSDGAGFPPVLNQIPVVLQP
;
A
#
# COMPACT_ATOMS: atom_id res chain seq x y z
N THR A 1 -28.71 -6.43 1.34
CA THR A 1 -28.06 -5.46 0.43
C THR A 1 -26.62 -5.89 0.34
N GLU A 2 -26.23 -6.49 -0.78
CA GLU A 2 -24.85 -6.93 -0.98
C GLU A 2 -23.96 -5.70 -1.12
N THR A 3 -22.93 -5.65 -0.28
CA THR A 3 -21.80 -4.72 -0.41
C THR A 3 -21.24 -4.85 -1.82
N PRO A 4 -21.02 -3.77 -2.58
CA PRO A 4 -20.30 -3.88 -3.84
C PRO A 4 -18.92 -4.47 -3.52
N MET A 5 -18.61 -5.66 -4.04
CA MET A 5 -17.26 -6.18 -3.95
C MET A 5 -16.34 -5.16 -4.62
N ALA A 6 -15.33 -4.69 -3.88
CA ALA A 6 -14.22 -3.94 -4.44
C ALA A 6 -13.81 -4.62 -5.75
N GLY A 7 -13.76 -3.85 -6.84
CA GLY A 7 -13.30 -4.37 -8.12
C GLY A 7 -11.96 -5.06 -7.90
N ASP A 8 -11.76 -6.23 -8.50
CA ASP A 8 -10.53 -7.00 -8.34
C ASP A 8 -9.34 -6.10 -8.72
N ALA A 9 -8.61 -5.59 -7.73
CA ALA A 9 -7.52 -4.64 -7.92
C ALA A 9 -6.40 -5.18 -8.83
N CYS A 10 -6.41 -6.49 -9.10
CA CYS A 10 -5.49 -7.17 -9.99
C CYS A 10 -6.06 -7.46 -11.39
N SER A 11 -7.35 -7.19 -11.64
CA SER A 11 -8.02 -7.56 -12.90
C SER A 11 -7.54 -6.79 -14.13
N ASP A 12 -6.95 -5.60 -13.94
CA ASP A 12 -6.44 -4.75 -15.02
C ASP A 12 -4.90 -4.81 -15.17
N LEU A 13 -4.25 -5.84 -14.63
CA LEU A 13 -2.80 -5.98 -14.78
C LEU A 13 -2.41 -6.26 -16.22
N ALA A 14 -1.48 -5.45 -16.73
CA ALA A 14 -0.80 -5.74 -17.97
C ALA A 14 -0.06 -7.08 -17.85
N PRO A 15 -0.08 -7.94 -18.89
CA PRO A 15 0.55 -9.27 -18.82
C PRO A 15 2.05 -9.20 -18.49
N GLU A 16 2.72 -8.08 -18.83
CA GLU A 16 4.12 -7.81 -18.49
C GLU A 16 4.36 -7.67 -16.97
N ALA A 17 3.34 -7.26 -16.21
CA ALA A 17 3.43 -7.15 -14.75
C ALA A 17 3.23 -8.51 -14.06
N ALA A 18 2.59 -9.49 -14.71
CA ALA A 18 2.27 -10.78 -14.11
C ALA A 18 3.52 -11.54 -13.63
N ASP A 19 4.64 -11.38 -14.33
CA ASP A 19 5.91 -12.05 -14.02
C ASP A 19 6.88 -11.24 -13.14
N ALA A 20 6.54 -9.99 -12.81
CA ALA A 20 7.38 -9.09 -12.02
C ALA A 20 7.00 -9.05 -10.53
N SER A 21 7.95 -8.66 -9.67
CA SER A 21 7.64 -8.26 -8.30
C SER A 21 7.17 -6.81 -8.27
N PHE A 22 5.99 -6.56 -7.70
CA PHE A 22 5.39 -5.23 -7.68
C PHE A 22 4.46 -5.03 -6.48
N THR A 23 4.14 -3.77 -6.24
CA THR A 23 3.08 -3.33 -5.32
C THR A 23 2.46 -2.10 -5.93
N PHE A 24 1.18 -2.15 -6.25
CA PHE A 24 0.41 -1.04 -6.80
C PHE A 24 -0.72 -0.69 -5.84
N VAL A 25 -0.72 0.55 -5.35
CA VAL A 25 -1.85 1.13 -4.62
C VAL A 25 -2.81 1.71 -5.64
N THR A 26 -4.10 1.37 -5.56
CA THR A 26 -5.07 1.69 -6.63
C THR A 26 -6.10 2.74 -6.23
N ASN A 27 -6.28 2.99 -4.93
CA ASN A 27 -7.34 3.86 -4.41
C ASN A 27 -6.86 5.09 -3.62
N VAL A 28 -5.54 5.25 -3.46
CA VAL A 28 -4.92 6.45 -2.85
C VAL A 28 -3.82 6.99 -3.76
N GLY A 29 -3.94 8.27 -4.10
CA GLY A 29 -3.01 9.00 -4.97
C GLY A 29 -2.32 10.17 -4.26
N SER A 30 -1.37 10.77 -4.98
CA SER A 30 -0.64 11.94 -4.50
C SER A 30 -1.57 13.15 -4.34
N GLY A 31 -1.60 13.74 -3.14
CA GLY A 31 -2.41 14.91 -2.81
C GLY A 31 -3.81 14.59 -2.31
N ASP A 32 -4.21 13.31 -2.26
CA ASP A 32 -5.50 12.90 -1.72
C ASP A 32 -5.57 13.15 -0.22
N VAL A 33 -6.78 13.43 0.28
CA VAL A 33 -7.06 13.42 1.72
C VAL A 33 -7.19 11.98 2.17
N LEU A 34 -6.29 11.53 3.04
CA LEU A 34 -6.34 10.20 3.65
C LEU A 34 -6.98 10.34 5.03
N GLU A 35 -8.25 10.01 5.18
CA GLU A 35 -8.94 10.07 6.47
C GLU A 35 -8.47 8.94 7.42
N SER A 36 -8.44 9.20 8.72
CA SER A 36 -8.19 8.14 9.71
C SER A 36 -9.34 7.12 9.66
N GLY A 37 -9.00 5.84 9.60
CA GLY A 37 -9.92 4.74 9.34
C GLY A 37 -10.18 4.45 7.85
N ALA A 38 -9.51 5.15 6.93
CA ALA A 38 -9.62 4.85 5.49
C ALA A 38 -9.01 3.48 5.16
N THR A 39 -9.63 2.77 4.21
CA THR A 39 -9.10 1.53 3.65
C THR A 39 -8.24 1.83 2.43
N VAL A 40 -6.99 1.38 2.46
CA VAL A 40 -6.07 1.40 1.33
C VAL A 40 -6.11 0.03 0.66
N GLU A 41 -6.23 0.02 -0.66
CA GLU A 41 -6.38 -1.16 -1.49
C GLU A 41 -5.35 -1.17 -2.61
N GLY A 42 -5.04 -2.36 -3.10
CA GLY A 42 -4.17 -2.49 -4.25
C GLY A 42 -3.95 -3.91 -4.69
N CYS A 43 -2.99 -4.07 -5.60
CA CYS A 43 -2.55 -5.35 -6.09
C CYS A 43 -1.05 -5.50 -5.90
N SER A 44 -0.61 -6.70 -5.51
CA SER A 44 0.81 -6.97 -5.33
C SER A 44 1.19 -8.36 -5.80
N ARG A 45 2.48 -8.52 -6.08
CA ARG A 45 3.16 -9.81 -6.17
C ARG A 45 4.53 -9.67 -5.50
N THR A 46 4.70 -10.27 -4.34
CA THR A 46 5.94 -10.22 -3.54
C THR A 46 6.45 -11.64 -3.26
N PHE A 47 7.68 -11.80 -2.76
CA PHE A 47 8.26 -13.13 -2.55
C PHE A 47 7.51 -13.95 -1.48
N GLU A 48 7.15 -13.31 -0.36
CA GLU A 48 6.46 -13.94 0.77
C GLU A 48 5.00 -13.52 0.91
N SER A 49 4.40 -12.98 -0.16
CA SER A 49 3.06 -12.37 -0.15
C SER A 49 2.90 -11.17 0.78
N ASN A 50 3.94 -10.78 1.52
CA ASN A 50 3.90 -9.72 2.50
C ASN A 50 3.96 -8.33 1.84
N VAL A 51 3.10 -7.42 2.31
CA VAL A 51 3.05 -6.02 1.89
C VAL A 51 3.14 -5.16 3.16
N PRO A 52 4.34 -4.72 3.56
CA PRO A 52 4.50 -3.80 4.68
C PRO A 52 4.02 -2.41 4.28
N TRP A 53 3.53 -1.66 5.27
CA TRP A 53 3.17 -0.26 5.07
C TRP A 53 3.43 0.57 6.32
N ARG A 54 3.65 1.86 6.11
CA ARG A 54 3.73 2.84 7.19
C ARG A 54 3.23 4.21 6.72
N LEU A 55 2.71 4.99 7.66
CA LEU A 55 2.35 6.38 7.47
C LEU A 55 3.31 7.26 8.27
N GLU A 56 3.94 8.20 7.59
CA GLU A 56 4.79 9.21 8.21
C GLU A 56 4.09 10.58 8.21
N ASP A 57 4.25 11.34 9.29
CA ASP A 57 3.82 12.74 9.37
C ASP A 57 4.75 13.68 8.58
N ARG A 58 4.53 15.00 8.64
CA ARG A 58 5.35 15.98 7.92
C ARG A 58 6.81 16.04 8.39
N GLU A 59 7.08 15.57 9.60
CA GLU A 59 8.40 15.57 10.23
C GLU A 59 9.13 14.24 9.99
N GLY A 60 8.47 13.27 9.35
CA GLY A 60 9.01 11.92 9.09
C GLY A 60 8.84 10.98 10.27
N ASN A 61 8.02 11.31 11.27
CA ASN A 61 7.71 10.38 12.35
C ASN A 61 6.70 9.35 11.85
N VAL A 62 6.95 8.07 12.12
CA VAL A 62 5.96 7.02 11.85
C VAL A 62 4.82 7.13 12.86
N ILE A 63 3.62 7.43 12.35
CA ILE A 63 2.41 7.60 13.16
C ILE A 63 1.43 6.42 13.03
N ALA A 64 1.62 5.56 12.02
CA ALA A 64 0.94 4.27 11.88
C ALA A 64 1.80 3.31 11.05
N GLN A 65 1.78 2.01 11.35
CA GLN A 65 2.47 0.99 10.55
C GLN A 65 1.89 -0.40 10.80
N SER A 66 1.91 -1.25 9.78
CA SER A 66 1.59 -2.67 9.88
C SER A 66 2.06 -3.41 8.63
N ASN A 67 1.51 -4.59 8.39
CA ASN A 67 1.60 -5.31 7.13
C ASN A 67 0.24 -5.89 6.76
N THR A 68 0.09 -6.26 5.50
CA THR A 68 -1.04 -7.04 4.98
C THR A 68 -0.54 -8.11 4.00
N MET A 69 -1.44 -9.00 3.61
CA MET A 69 -1.16 -10.07 2.65
C MET A 69 -1.66 -9.69 1.26
N GLY A 70 -0.88 -10.06 0.25
CA GLY A 70 -1.22 -9.93 -1.16
C GLY A 70 -0.68 -11.11 -1.97
N GLY A 71 -0.30 -10.87 -3.23
CA GLY A 71 0.14 -11.93 -4.15
C GLY A 71 1.55 -12.42 -3.88
N GLY A 72 1.81 -13.68 -4.23
CA GLY A 72 3.05 -14.40 -3.95
C GLY A 72 3.72 -15.01 -5.18
N VAL A 73 4.51 -16.06 -4.96
CA VAL A 73 5.10 -16.86 -6.05
C VAL A 73 4.05 -17.46 -7.00
N ASP A 74 2.86 -17.76 -6.48
CA ASP A 74 1.73 -18.35 -7.21
C ASP A 74 0.97 -17.35 -8.09
N GLY A 75 1.28 -16.05 -7.99
CA GLY A 75 0.68 -15.00 -8.82
C GLY A 75 0.28 -13.76 -8.02
N PRO A 76 -0.18 -12.71 -8.73
CA PRO A 76 -0.67 -11.49 -8.11
C PRO A 76 -1.97 -11.73 -7.36
N ALA A 77 -2.18 -11.00 -6.27
CA ALA A 77 -3.42 -11.02 -5.51
C ALA A 77 -3.68 -9.64 -4.87
N PRO A 78 -4.96 -9.30 -4.63
CA PRO A 78 -5.31 -8.03 -4.01
C PRO A 78 -4.82 -7.98 -2.56
N PHE A 79 -4.57 -6.77 -2.08
CA PHE A 79 -4.33 -6.49 -0.68
C PHE A 79 -5.23 -5.34 -0.21
N GLU A 80 -5.54 -5.34 1.08
CA GLU A 80 -6.23 -4.22 1.74
C GLU A 80 -5.71 -4.03 3.16
N PHE A 81 -5.75 -2.79 3.66
CA PHE A 81 -5.50 -2.46 5.07
C PHE A 81 -6.20 -1.16 5.47
N THR A 82 -6.49 -1.00 6.75
CA THR A 82 -7.03 0.24 7.32
C THR A 82 -5.92 1.08 7.93
N VAL A 83 -5.99 2.41 7.75
CA VAL A 83 -5.02 3.36 8.30
C VAL A 83 -5.66 4.19 9.40
N ASP A 84 -5.45 3.78 10.65
CA ASP A 84 -5.81 4.57 11.82
C ASP A 84 -4.63 5.44 12.25
N TYR A 85 -4.85 6.74 12.39
CA TYR A 85 -3.84 7.69 12.84
C TYR A 85 -4.45 8.88 13.61
N ALA A 86 -3.59 9.70 14.21
CA ALA A 86 -3.98 10.97 14.81
C ALA A 86 -2.90 12.04 14.53
N VAL A 87 -3.34 13.25 14.16
CA VAL A 87 -2.49 14.45 14.02
C VAL A 87 -3.15 15.64 14.70
N SER A 88 -2.39 16.61 15.19
CA SER A 88 -2.96 17.78 15.87
C SER A 88 -3.45 18.88 14.92
N GLU A 89 -2.97 18.87 13.69
CA GLU A 89 -3.30 19.84 12.65
C GLU A 89 -3.22 19.20 11.27
N ALA A 90 -3.91 19.79 10.28
CA ALA A 90 -3.83 19.32 8.91
C ALA A 90 -2.41 19.49 8.36
N GLN A 91 -1.89 18.47 7.70
CA GLN A 91 -0.50 18.45 7.23
C GLN A 91 -0.30 17.49 6.05
N ILE A 92 0.83 17.61 5.35
CA ILE A 92 1.25 16.62 4.35
C ILE A 92 2.05 15.53 5.06
N GLY A 93 1.57 14.29 4.94
CA GLY A 93 2.30 13.09 5.33
C GLY A 93 2.69 12.26 4.11
N HIS A 94 3.28 11.10 4.36
CA HIS A 94 3.66 10.15 3.31
C HIS A 94 3.20 8.74 3.68
N LEU A 95 2.36 8.16 2.84
CA LEU A 95 2.01 6.75 2.91
C LEU A 95 3.04 5.95 2.13
N PHE A 96 3.70 5.02 2.81
CA PHE A 96 4.64 4.08 2.23
C PHE A 96 4.01 2.70 2.14
N VAL A 97 4.05 2.06 0.97
CA VAL A 97 3.51 0.71 0.75
C VAL A 97 4.49 -0.13 -0.08
N GLY A 98 4.87 -1.28 0.45
CA GLY A 98 5.88 -2.18 -0.12
C GLY A 98 7.31 -1.81 0.26
N GLY A 99 8.28 -2.28 -0.54
CA GLY A 99 9.66 -1.78 -0.51
C GLY A 99 10.60 -2.27 0.59
N GLU A 100 10.12 -2.87 1.69
CA GLU A 100 11.04 -3.59 2.58
C GLU A 100 11.38 -4.93 1.95
N ASP A 101 12.67 -5.11 1.67
CA ASP A 101 13.25 -6.34 1.18
C ASP A 101 13.85 -7.14 2.35
N PRO A 102 13.12 -8.09 2.94
CA PRO A 102 13.65 -8.92 4.02
C PRO A 102 14.79 -9.83 3.54
N SER A 103 15.07 -9.90 2.24
CA SER A 103 16.03 -10.82 1.63
C SER A 103 17.44 -10.24 1.44
N ASP A 104 17.69 -8.99 1.84
CA ASP A 104 19.00 -8.31 1.69
C ASP A 104 19.47 -8.24 0.21
N GLY A 105 18.54 -7.97 -0.72
CA GLY A 105 18.81 -7.81 -2.15
C GLY A 105 18.64 -9.08 -3.00
N ALA A 106 18.01 -10.14 -2.48
CA ALA A 106 17.76 -11.38 -3.21
C ALA A 106 16.37 -11.39 -3.88
N GLY A 107 16.36 -11.39 -5.21
CA GLY A 107 15.12 -11.18 -5.96
C GLY A 107 14.84 -9.69 -6.10
N PHE A 108 14.24 -9.28 -7.21
CA PHE A 108 13.99 -7.87 -7.48
C PHE A 108 13.01 -7.34 -6.44
N PRO A 109 13.45 -6.48 -5.48
CA PRO A 109 12.56 -6.07 -4.41
C PRO A 109 11.37 -5.32 -4.99
N PRO A 110 10.15 -5.51 -4.45
CA PRO A 110 9.00 -4.78 -4.92
C PRO A 110 9.22 -3.28 -4.71
N VAL A 111 8.71 -2.48 -5.65
CA VAL A 111 8.81 -1.02 -5.59
C VAL A 111 8.23 -0.50 -4.27
N LEU A 112 8.98 0.40 -3.61
CA LEU A 112 8.45 1.22 -2.52
C LEU A 112 7.57 2.32 -3.10
N ASN A 113 6.27 2.27 -2.85
CA ASN A 113 5.40 3.41 -3.14
C ASN A 113 5.59 4.43 -2.03
N GLN A 114 5.89 5.67 -2.39
CA GLN A 114 5.85 6.83 -1.49
C GLN A 114 4.78 7.78 -2.01
N ILE A 115 3.65 7.84 -1.31
CA ILE A 115 2.47 8.58 -1.74
C ILE A 115 2.26 9.76 -0.79
N PRO A 116 2.54 11.00 -1.21
CA PRO A 116 2.24 12.17 -0.40
C PRO A 116 0.73 12.35 -0.27
N VAL A 117 0.23 12.48 0.96
CA VAL A 117 -1.21 12.59 1.28
C VAL A 117 -1.47 13.75 2.22
N VAL A 118 -2.69 14.28 2.21
CA VAL A 118 -3.16 15.28 3.17
C VAL A 118 -3.77 14.54 4.35
N LEU A 119 -3.22 14.76 5.54
CA LEU A 119 -3.73 14.24 6.81
C LEU A 119 -4.57 15.30 7.52
N GLN A 120 -5.61 14.86 8.23
CA GLN A 120 -6.48 15.72 9.03
C GLN A 120 -6.59 15.19 10.47
N PRO A 121 -6.85 16.08 11.46
CA PRO A 121 -6.99 15.68 12.86
C PRO A 121 -8.10 14.66 13.14
#